data_AF-A0AAW6U9K0-F1
#
_entry.id   AF-A0AAW6U9K0-F1
#
_cell.length_a   1.000
_cell.length_b   1.000
_cell.length_c   1.000
_cell.angle_alpha   90.00
_cell.angle_beta   90.00
_cell.angle_gamma   90.00
#
_symmetry.space_group_name_H-M   'P 1'
#
loop_
_entity.id
_entity.type
_entity.pdbx_description
1 polymer ?
#
loop_
_entity_poly.entity_id
_entity_poly.type
_entity_poly.pdbx_seq_one_letter_code
_entity_poly.pdbx_strand_id
1 'polypeptide(L)'
;MLKRIYSILSILIIGLTLVACNGNTNKEVQLPVLNGLTKTQIIAELDSLGANYEFTEEINFNIPEDSFIRYGNGLSAGMLVNLSETDLLIYISIHKILLPDLSGRTEIQAAVALTNLNLQYNVTYRDSTEHNEGTVIEYGGTFEVGQELQAGSIVSIVIARYPSAYRSPIYISKYASGTGFNRAIEIYNSLDKEVSLEGYKLSFYLDGAEEESNAFVIPEGTKLGANDTLLIVHPDASNEMKQKADILSDELTFVGKDYIKLLDHKGSFIDEFGFYKVYVMFFANRIMVRNQNIVESNLEFVNSEWDTYHRDYFEILDSHPTPFPQSFTFLQEDLELPGGFDTPRGMSLVVLDGAGVVDGDTAYFSPGFMGDERVRFGGINAREISAPDPKDRALAEQAKNYLDSLLSNASAIYVQHDPYLGPVEHYGRSLGLVWADGVLTNYQMMLMGHSENNYADPNEHFIYNGVTLNEWFRRAEASARAQRIGIWA
;
A
#
# COMPACT_ATOMS: atom_id res chain seq x y z
N MET A 1 6.67 66.50 -74.50
CA MET A 1 5.38 66.89 -75.14
C MET A 1 4.39 67.20 -74.01
N LEU A 2 4.18 68.51 -73.73
CA LEU A 2 2.90 69.26 -73.76
C LEU A 2 1.88 68.85 -72.67
N LYS A 3 1.64 69.64 -71.59
CA LYS A 3 0.82 70.90 -71.43
C LYS A 3 -0.69 70.62 -71.56
N ARG A 4 -1.68 71.09 -70.76
CA ARG A 4 -1.94 72.16 -69.74
C ARG A 4 -3.33 71.85 -69.07
N ILE A 5 -3.59 72.02 -67.76
CA ILE A 5 -4.23 73.14 -66.97
C ILE A 5 -5.69 73.56 -67.34
N TYR A 6 -6.61 73.50 -66.34
CA TYR A 6 -7.63 74.47 -65.80
C TYR A 6 -8.92 73.76 -65.29
N SER A 7 -9.21 73.73 -63.98
CA SER A 7 -10.13 74.59 -63.16
C SER A 7 -11.62 74.60 -63.55
N ILE A 8 -12.53 74.32 -62.59
CA ILE A 8 -13.71 75.14 -62.22
C ILE A 8 -14.36 74.65 -60.90
N LEU A 9 -14.75 75.65 -60.11
CA LEU A 9 -15.38 75.73 -58.80
C LEU A 9 -16.89 75.44 -58.86
N SER A 10 -17.47 74.72 -57.88
CA SER A 10 -18.90 74.82 -57.59
C SER A 10 -19.15 74.75 -56.08
N ILE A 11 -19.31 75.93 -55.48
CA ILE A 11 -19.90 76.14 -54.16
C ILE A 11 -21.41 76.05 -54.36
N LEU A 12 -22.09 75.18 -53.61
CA LEU A 12 -23.55 75.24 -53.47
C LEU A 12 -23.91 75.40 -51.99
N ILE A 13 -24.12 76.66 -51.61
CA ILE A 13 -24.82 77.06 -50.39
C ILE A 13 -26.31 77.09 -50.73
N ILE A 14 -27.09 76.22 -50.13
CA ILE A 14 -28.54 76.33 -49.96
C ILE A 14 -28.76 75.86 -48.52
N GLY A 15 -29.08 76.71 -47.56
CA GLY A 15 -30.17 77.67 -47.57
C GLY A 15 -31.16 77.19 -46.53
N LEU A 16 -30.92 77.57 -45.26
CA LEU A 16 -31.84 77.37 -44.14
C LEU A 16 -33.25 77.84 -44.55
N THR A 17 -34.21 76.92 -44.56
CA THR A 17 -35.63 77.27 -44.47
C THR A 17 -36.20 76.57 -43.26
N LEU A 18 -36.28 77.33 -42.17
CA LEU A 18 -37.16 77.03 -41.05
C LEU A 18 -38.60 77.19 -41.55
N VAL A 19 -39.28 76.08 -41.77
CA VAL A 19 -40.74 76.03 -41.75
C VAL A 19 -41.12 75.31 -40.47
N ALA A 20 -41.51 76.10 -39.48
CA ALA A 20 -42.26 75.63 -38.34
C ALA A 20 -43.70 75.37 -38.80
N CYS A 21 -44.08 74.10 -38.91
CA CYS A 21 -45.48 73.67 -38.86
C CYS A 21 -45.63 72.69 -37.71
N ASN A 22 -46.33 73.15 -36.67
CA ASN A 22 -46.80 72.36 -35.55
C ASN A 22 -47.87 71.38 -36.05
N GLY A 23 -47.56 70.10 -35.95
CA GLY A 23 -48.47 68.97 -36.02
C GLY A 23 -47.71 67.79 -35.45
N ASN A 24 -48.30 67.04 -34.51
CA ASN A 24 -47.72 65.84 -33.91
C ASN A 24 -47.05 65.00 -34.99
N THR A 25 -45.73 65.09 -35.09
CA THR A 25 -44.94 64.32 -36.04
C THR A 25 -44.31 63.23 -35.22
N ASN A 26 -44.87 62.03 -35.36
CA ASN A 26 -44.11 60.80 -35.18
C ASN A 26 -42.95 60.89 -36.17
N LYS A 27 -41.87 61.55 -35.76
CA LYS A 27 -40.70 61.77 -36.61
C LYS A 27 -39.92 60.48 -36.54
N GLU A 28 -40.35 59.52 -37.32
CA GLU A 28 -39.67 58.24 -37.43
C GLU A 28 -38.23 58.49 -37.91
N VAL A 29 -37.27 58.03 -37.12
CA VAL A 29 -35.84 58.14 -37.40
C VAL A 29 -35.38 56.79 -37.95
N GLN A 30 -34.56 56.83 -39.00
CA GLN A 30 -33.96 55.62 -39.54
C GLN A 30 -32.82 55.16 -38.62
N LEU A 31 -32.88 53.92 -38.13
CA LEU A 31 -31.84 53.37 -37.25
C LEU A 31 -30.49 53.24 -37.99
N PRO A 32 -29.38 53.68 -37.39
CA PRO A 32 -28.06 53.64 -38.02
C PRO A 32 -27.50 52.20 -38.11
N VAL A 33 -26.44 52.03 -38.90
CA VAL A 33 -25.63 50.80 -38.89
C VAL A 33 -24.59 50.93 -37.78
N LEU A 34 -24.69 50.07 -36.76
CA LEU A 34 -23.79 50.09 -35.60
C LEU A 34 -22.70 49.00 -35.64
N ASN A 35 -22.71 48.13 -36.65
CA ASN A 35 -21.75 47.03 -36.76
C ASN A 35 -20.30 47.54 -36.74
N GLY A 36 -19.49 46.98 -35.84
CA GLY A 36 -18.09 47.36 -35.66
C GLY A 36 -17.86 48.60 -34.80
N LEU A 37 -18.92 49.25 -34.30
CA LEU A 37 -18.80 50.34 -33.33
C LEU A 37 -18.67 49.80 -31.90
N THR A 38 -17.83 50.46 -31.10
CA THR A 38 -17.73 50.21 -29.65
C THR A 38 -18.89 50.85 -28.90
N LYS A 39 -19.16 50.43 -27.66
CA LYS A 39 -20.20 51.01 -26.79
C LYS A 39 -20.12 52.54 -26.71
N THR A 40 -18.92 53.09 -26.60
CA THR A 40 -18.69 54.55 -26.58
C THR A 40 -19.12 55.21 -27.89
N GLN A 41 -18.84 54.59 -29.03
CA GLN A 41 -19.23 55.10 -30.34
C GLN A 41 -20.74 54.95 -30.59
N ILE A 42 -21.33 53.85 -30.13
CA ILE A 42 -22.79 53.64 -30.18
C ILE A 42 -23.52 54.72 -29.36
N ILE A 43 -23.03 55.01 -28.14
CA ILE A 43 -23.58 56.08 -27.29
C ILE A 43 -23.57 57.42 -28.04
N ALA A 44 -22.42 57.81 -28.61
CA ALA A 44 -22.31 59.06 -29.35
C ALA A 44 -23.27 59.14 -30.55
N GLU A 45 -23.44 58.02 -31.27
CA GLU A 45 -24.35 57.93 -32.42
C GLU A 45 -25.81 58.04 -31.97
N LEU A 46 -26.24 57.27 -30.97
CA LEU A 46 -27.63 57.22 -30.51
C LEU A 46 -28.05 58.50 -29.76
N ASP A 47 -27.14 59.11 -28.99
CA ASP A 47 -27.38 60.40 -28.32
C ASP A 47 -27.62 61.52 -29.34
N SER A 48 -26.88 61.51 -30.46
CA SER A 48 -27.07 62.48 -31.54
C SER A 48 -28.46 62.41 -32.18
N LEU A 49 -29.12 61.26 -32.07
CA LEU A 49 -30.48 61.00 -32.56
C LEU A 49 -31.56 61.28 -31.51
N GLY A 50 -31.18 61.58 -30.26
CA GLY A 50 -32.11 61.74 -29.15
C GLY A 50 -32.84 60.46 -28.76
N ALA A 51 -32.22 59.29 -28.98
CA ALA A 51 -32.80 58.00 -28.62
C ALA A 51 -32.69 57.73 -27.11
N ASN A 52 -33.71 57.11 -26.54
CA ASN A 52 -33.57 56.40 -25.27
C ASN A 52 -33.14 54.96 -25.56
N TYR A 53 -32.20 54.43 -24.78
CA TYR A 53 -31.69 53.09 -25.01
C TYR A 53 -31.15 52.44 -23.73
N GLU A 54 -31.11 51.11 -23.74
CA GLU A 54 -30.48 50.28 -22.73
C GLU A 54 -29.52 49.29 -23.39
N PHE A 55 -28.43 48.97 -22.70
CA PHE A 55 -27.50 47.94 -23.14
C PHE A 55 -27.79 46.63 -22.43
N THR A 56 -27.71 45.54 -23.18
CA THR A 56 -27.63 44.18 -22.65
C THR A 56 -26.37 43.52 -23.19
N GLU A 57 -25.70 42.77 -22.33
CA GLU A 57 -24.49 42.05 -22.69
C GLU A 57 -24.83 40.67 -23.26
N GLU A 58 -24.15 40.28 -24.32
CA GLU A 58 -24.26 38.95 -24.93
C GLU A 58 -22.86 38.41 -25.23
N ILE A 59 -22.64 37.14 -24.93
CA ILE A 59 -21.33 36.50 -25.11
C ILE A 59 -21.11 36.30 -26.60
N ASN A 60 -20.09 36.95 -27.15
CA ASN A 60 -19.72 36.77 -28.55
C ASN A 60 -18.23 36.94 -28.77
N PHE A 61 -17.51 35.83 -28.86
CA PHE A 61 -16.05 35.81 -29.06
C PHE A 61 -15.62 36.18 -30.49
N ASN A 62 -16.54 36.20 -31.46
CA ASN A 62 -16.25 36.59 -32.84
C ASN A 62 -16.32 38.11 -33.05
N ILE A 63 -16.88 38.83 -32.09
CA ILE A 63 -16.99 40.28 -32.08
C ILE A 63 -16.04 40.82 -31.01
N PRO A 64 -15.24 41.87 -31.29
CA PRO A 64 -14.38 42.49 -30.27
C PRO A 64 -15.17 42.83 -29.02
N GLU A 65 -14.59 42.72 -27.83
CA GLU A 65 -15.27 43.08 -26.58
C GLU A 65 -15.80 44.53 -26.63
N ASP A 66 -16.92 44.78 -25.94
CA ASP A 66 -17.57 46.09 -25.85
C ASP A 66 -18.07 46.64 -27.20
N SER A 67 -18.44 45.78 -28.16
CA SER A 67 -18.87 46.16 -29.51
C SER A 67 -20.28 45.71 -29.86
N PHE A 68 -20.92 46.39 -30.82
CA PHE A 68 -22.28 46.09 -31.26
C PHE A 68 -22.43 44.65 -31.77
N ILE A 69 -23.42 43.92 -31.24
CA ILE A 69 -23.88 42.63 -31.79
C ILE A 69 -25.13 42.86 -32.64
N ARG A 70 -26.20 43.41 -32.04
CA ARG A 70 -27.51 43.56 -32.68
C ARG A 70 -28.43 44.49 -31.89
N TYR A 71 -29.50 44.95 -32.55
CA TYR A 71 -30.64 45.53 -31.86
C TYR A 71 -31.52 44.41 -31.25
N GLY A 72 -32.16 44.71 -30.13
CA GLY A 72 -33.20 43.92 -29.50
C GLY A 72 -34.58 44.19 -30.10
N ASN A 73 -35.60 43.53 -29.55
CA ASN A 73 -37.01 43.75 -29.90
C ASN A 73 -37.35 43.61 -31.39
N GLY A 74 -36.57 42.79 -32.13
CA GLY A 74 -36.77 42.55 -33.56
C GLY A 74 -36.39 43.73 -34.47
N LEU A 75 -35.75 44.76 -33.94
CA LEU A 75 -35.29 45.92 -34.71
C LEU A 75 -34.02 45.58 -35.50
N SER A 76 -33.76 46.32 -36.57
CA SER A 76 -32.55 46.22 -37.37
C SER A 76 -32.15 47.57 -37.95
N ALA A 77 -30.87 47.71 -38.31
CA ALA A 77 -30.38 48.90 -39.00
C ALA A 77 -31.24 49.20 -40.25
N GLY A 78 -31.51 50.47 -40.50
CA GLY A 78 -32.33 50.94 -41.62
C GLY A 78 -33.84 50.97 -41.37
N MET A 79 -34.36 50.41 -40.26
CA MET A 79 -35.77 50.53 -39.90
C MET A 79 -36.13 51.95 -39.44
N LEU A 80 -37.32 52.43 -39.81
CA LEU A 80 -37.89 53.68 -39.33
C LEU A 80 -38.57 53.42 -37.97
N VAL A 81 -38.17 54.15 -36.93
CA VAL A 81 -38.64 53.98 -35.55
C VAL A 81 -38.97 55.33 -34.93
N ASN A 82 -40.08 55.41 -34.18
CA ASN A 82 -40.40 56.58 -33.38
C ASN A 82 -39.65 56.55 -32.04
N LEU A 83 -38.52 57.27 -31.97
CA LEU A 83 -37.62 57.27 -30.81
C LEU A 83 -38.21 57.97 -29.57
N SER A 84 -39.31 58.73 -29.69
CA SER A 84 -39.97 59.31 -28.50
C SER A 84 -40.89 58.32 -27.78
N GLU A 85 -41.21 57.18 -28.41
CA GLU A 85 -42.13 56.16 -27.90
C GLU A 85 -41.48 54.77 -27.82
N THR A 86 -40.24 54.63 -28.29
CA THR A 86 -39.53 53.35 -28.36
C THR A 86 -38.17 53.47 -27.70
N ASP A 87 -37.94 52.70 -26.63
CA ASP A 87 -36.62 52.51 -26.06
C ASP A 87 -35.87 51.43 -26.84
N LEU A 88 -34.64 51.72 -27.26
CA LEU A 88 -33.81 50.79 -28.01
C LEU A 88 -33.07 49.86 -27.05
N LEU A 89 -33.22 48.55 -27.22
CA LEU A 89 -32.39 47.56 -26.55
C LEU A 89 -31.20 47.23 -27.45
N ILE A 90 -29.96 47.42 -26.98
CA ILE A 90 -28.74 47.18 -27.74
C ILE A 90 -27.95 46.04 -27.12
N TYR A 91 -27.64 45.00 -27.91
CA TYR A 91 -26.78 43.92 -27.48
C TYR A 91 -25.32 44.24 -27.79
N ILE A 92 -24.46 44.20 -26.78
CA ILE A 92 -23.01 44.39 -26.90
C ILE A 92 -22.26 43.13 -26.48
N SER A 93 -21.10 42.90 -27.10
CA SER A 93 -20.26 41.74 -26.83
C SER A 93 -19.52 41.83 -25.51
N ILE A 94 -19.55 40.72 -24.76
CA ILE A 94 -18.63 40.46 -23.65
C ILE A 94 -17.82 39.20 -23.93
N HIS A 95 -16.59 39.15 -23.43
CA HIS A 95 -15.76 37.94 -23.41
C HIS A 95 -15.74 37.39 -21.98
N LYS A 96 -15.98 36.08 -21.82
CA LYS A 96 -15.92 35.43 -20.51
C LYS A 96 -14.55 34.80 -20.30
N ILE A 97 -13.97 34.97 -19.12
CA ILE A 97 -12.78 34.23 -18.71
C ILE A 97 -13.24 32.88 -18.16
N LEU A 98 -12.97 31.82 -18.89
CA LEU A 98 -13.27 30.46 -18.48
C LEU A 98 -11.97 29.76 -18.06
N LEU A 99 -12.00 29.04 -16.94
CA LEU A 99 -10.85 28.25 -16.52
C LEU A 99 -10.51 27.18 -17.56
N PRO A 100 -9.29 27.15 -18.11
CA PRO A 100 -8.87 26.12 -19.04
C PRO A 100 -8.60 24.80 -18.32
N ASP A 101 -8.52 23.70 -19.08
CA ASP A 101 -7.96 22.46 -18.54
C ASP A 101 -6.43 22.59 -18.44
N LEU A 102 -5.92 22.49 -17.21
CA LEU A 102 -4.50 22.56 -16.88
C LEU A 102 -3.90 21.20 -16.50
N SER A 103 -4.69 20.12 -16.41
CA SER A 103 -4.22 18.82 -15.96
C SER A 103 -3.04 18.33 -16.80
N GLY A 104 -1.96 17.92 -16.13
CA GLY A 104 -0.71 17.46 -16.74
C GLY A 104 0.21 18.55 -17.29
N ARG A 105 -0.19 19.84 -17.27
CA ARG A 105 0.70 20.95 -17.65
C ARG A 105 1.73 21.21 -16.56
N THR A 106 2.91 21.67 -16.95
CA THR A 106 3.92 22.12 -15.98
C THR A 106 3.47 23.40 -15.27
N GLU A 107 4.03 23.68 -14.09
CA GLU A 107 3.79 24.94 -13.37
C GLU A 107 3.96 26.17 -14.27
N ILE A 108 5.01 26.21 -15.10
CA ILE A 108 5.30 27.32 -16.02
C ILE A 108 4.20 27.43 -17.09
N GLN A 109 3.77 26.31 -17.68
CA GLN A 109 2.72 26.31 -18.69
C GLN A 109 1.37 26.76 -18.11
N ALA A 110 1.06 26.32 -16.89
CA ALA A 110 -0.12 26.75 -16.16
C ALA A 110 -0.08 28.25 -15.83
N ALA A 111 1.05 28.74 -15.34
CA ALA A 111 1.26 30.16 -15.05
C ALA A 111 1.04 31.04 -16.28
N VAL A 112 1.60 30.64 -17.44
CA VAL A 112 1.41 31.36 -18.71
C VAL A 112 -0.06 31.35 -19.14
N ALA A 113 -0.74 30.21 -19.05
CA ALA A 113 -2.14 30.08 -19.44
C ALA A 113 -3.05 30.98 -18.58
N LEU A 114 -2.85 31.00 -17.26
CA LEU A 114 -3.63 31.81 -16.33
C LEU A 114 -3.33 33.31 -16.49
N THR A 115 -2.06 33.68 -16.67
CA THR A 115 -1.67 35.08 -16.88
C THR A 115 -2.24 35.65 -18.17
N ASN A 116 -2.29 34.86 -19.25
CA ASN A 116 -2.90 35.28 -20.52
C ASN A 116 -4.41 35.54 -20.41
N LEU A 117 -5.07 34.97 -19.39
CA LEU A 117 -6.47 35.23 -19.05
C LEU A 117 -6.64 36.36 -18.04
N ASN A 118 -5.57 37.10 -17.72
CA ASN A 118 -5.52 38.09 -16.65
C ASN A 118 -5.93 37.54 -15.27
N LEU A 119 -5.68 36.26 -15.03
CA LEU A 119 -5.90 35.63 -13.73
C LEU A 119 -4.61 35.63 -12.91
N GLN A 120 -4.75 35.81 -11.61
CA GLN A 120 -3.67 35.57 -10.65
C GLN A 120 -3.76 34.12 -10.15
N TYR A 121 -2.68 33.57 -9.62
CA TYR A 121 -2.71 32.20 -9.12
C TYR A 121 -1.87 32.01 -7.86
N ASN A 122 -2.23 31.01 -7.07
CA ASN A 122 -1.40 30.45 -6.02
C ASN A 122 -1.18 28.95 -6.27
N VAL A 123 -0.07 28.44 -5.77
CA VAL A 123 0.33 27.04 -5.94
C VAL A 123 0.25 26.33 -4.60
N THR A 124 -0.36 25.16 -4.60
CA THR A 124 -0.28 24.19 -3.51
C THR A 124 0.31 22.89 -4.06
N TYR A 125 0.93 22.09 -3.19
CA TYR A 125 1.53 20.83 -3.58
C TYR A 125 0.79 19.67 -2.92
N ARG A 126 0.61 18.58 -3.67
CA ARG A 126 0.09 17.31 -3.16
C ARG A 126 1.01 16.17 -3.59
N ASP A 127 1.31 15.30 -2.62
CA ASP A 127 2.09 14.10 -2.89
C ASP A 127 1.32 13.14 -3.79
N SER A 128 1.96 12.66 -4.85
CA SER A 128 1.37 11.69 -5.78
C SER A 128 2.44 10.86 -6.48
N THR A 129 2.20 9.56 -6.59
CA THR A 129 2.97 8.62 -7.41
C THR A 129 2.36 8.43 -8.81
N GLU A 130 1.12 8.86 -9.02
CA GLU A 130 0.35 8.69 -10.25
C GLU A 130 0.55 9.84 -11.24
N HIS A 131 0.99 11.01 -10.75
CA HIS A 131 1.19 12.21 -11.55
C HIS A 131 2.67 12.53 -11.69
N ASN A 132 3.05 13.10 -12.83
CA ASN A 132 4.41 13.59 -13.03
C ASN A 132 4.69 14.76 -12.09
N GLU A 133 5.79 14.68 -11.36
CA GLU A 133 6.23 15.75 -10.47
C GLU A 133 6.33 17.10 -11.21
N GLY A 134 5.88 18.17 -10.56
CA GLY A 134 5.87 19.53 -11.13
C GLY A 134 4.75 19.79 -12.14
N THR A 135 3.83 18.84 -12.35
CA THR A 135 2.64 19.02 -13.19
C THR A 135 1.39 19.28 -12.37
N VAL A 136 0.45 20.05 -12.94
CA VAL A 136 -0.85 20.34 -12.32
C VAL A 136 -1.69 19.07 -12.29
N ILE A 137 -2.20 18.73 -11.11
CA ILE A 137 -3.18 17.67 -10.96
C ILE A 137 -4.57 18.23 -11.27
N GLU A 138 -4.93 19.29 -10.57
CA GLU A 138 -6.26 19.92 -10.60
C GLU A 138 -6.21 21.36 -10.09
N TYR A 139 -7.35 22.05 -10.18
CA TYR A 139 -7.56 23.28 -9.43
C TYR A 139 -7.86 22.99 -7.96
N GLY A 140 -7.39 23.86 -7.06
CA GLY A 140 -7.65 23.76 -5.62
C GLY A 140 -8.99 24.37 -5.23
N GLY A 141 -9.55 23.90 -4.11
CA GLY A 141 -10.79 24.46 -3.55
C GLY A 141 -12.04 24.05 -4.34
N THR A 142 -12.85 25.03 -4.74
CA THR A 142 -14.11 24.82 -5.49
C THR A 142 -13.99 25.23 -6.96
N PHE A 143 -12.77 25.39 -7.46
CA PHE A 143 -12.54 25.80 -8.84
C PHE A 143 -12.66 24.60 -9.79
N GLU A 144 -13.35 24.77 -10.92
CA GLU A 144 -13.58 23.70 -11.90
C GLU A 144 -13.26 24.18 -13.32
N VAL A 145 -12.85 23.24 -14.19
CA VAL A 145 -12.61 23.51 -15.61
C VAL A 145 -13.89 24.09 -16.24
N GLY A 146 -13.75 25.17 -17.00
CA GLY A 146 -14.85 25.88 -17.64
C GLY A 146 -15.59 26.85 -16.73
N GLN A 147 -15.20 26.98 -15.44
CA GLN A 147 -15.79 27.98 -14.56
C GLN A 147 -15.49 29.40 -15.04
N GLU A 148 -16.52 30.24 -15.03
CA GLU A 148 -16.42 31.66 -15.34
C GLU A 148 -15.85 32.46 -14.16
N LEU A 149 -14.86 33.30 -14.45
CA LEU A 149 -14.21 34.16 -13.47
C LEU A 149 -14.11 35.60 -13.96
N GLN A 150 -13.84 36.49 -13.01
CA GLN A 150 -13.54 37.89 -13.28
C GLN A 150 -12.03 38.10 -13.43
N ALA A 151 -11.61 39.08 -14.24
CA ALA A 151 -10.21 39.44 -14.37
C ALA A 151 -9.61 39.80 -12.99
N GLY A 152 -8.37 39.36 -12.74
CA GLY A 152 -7.67 39.53 -11.47
C GLY A 152 -8.05 38.54 -10.38
N SER A 153 -9.01 37.63 -10.61
CA SER A 153 -9.33 36.55 -9.66
C SER A 153 -8.09 35.70 -9.37
N ILE A 154 -7.92 35.28 -8.11
CA ILE A 154 -6.83 34.41 -7.69
C ILE A 154 -7.32 32.96 -7.70
N VAL A 155 -6.72 32.13 -8.55
CA VAL A 155 -7.07 30.72 -8.67
C VAL A 155 -6.02 29.85 -7.98
N SER A 156 -6.45 28.77 -7.34
CA SER A 156 -5.52 27.82 -6.75
C SER A 156 -5.25 26.68 -7.71
N ILE A 157 -3.99 26.33 -7.93
CA ILE A 157 -3.60 25.12 -8.66
C ILE A 157 -2.88 24.15 -7.70
N VAL A 158 -3.20 22.87 -7.83
CA VAL A 158 -2.56 21.79 -7.07
C VAL A 158 -1.54 21.12 -7.98
N ILE A 159 -0.27 21.16 -7.58
CA ILE A 159 0.85 20.59 -8.33
C ILE A 159 1.31 19.30 -7.66
N ALA A 160 1.58 18.29 -8.47
CA ALA A 160 2.12 17.03 -8.02
C ALA A 160 3.54 17.21 -7.47
N ARG A 161 3.76 16.72 -6.26
CA ARG A 161 5.08 16.53 -5.67
C ARG A 161 5.30 15.04 -5.52
N TYR A 162 6.53 14.56 -5.73
CA TYR A 162 6.81 13.15 -5.47
C TYR A 162 7.00 12.94 -3.96
N PRO A 163 6.29 12.00 -3.31
CA PRO A 163 6.39 11.80 -1.87
C PRO A 163 7.80 11.35 -1.48
N SER A 164 8.32 11.76 -0.32
CA SER A 164 9.58 11.20 0.20
C SER A 164 9.43 9.80 0.80
N ALA A 165 8.20 9.39 1.15
CA ALA A 165 7.86 8.05 1.60
C ALA A 165 6.38 7.74 1.34
N TYR A 166 6.05 6.48 1.03
CA TYR A 166 4.66 6.02 0.84
C TYR A 166 4.55 4.50 0.93
N ARG A 167 3.37 3.98 1.29
CA ARG A 167 3.10 2.53 1.26
C ARG A 167 2.91 2.07 -0.19
N SER A 168 3.53 0.96 -0.54
CA SER A 168 3.72 0.49 -1.91
C SER A 168 3.21 -0.94 -2.06
N PRO A 169 2.57 -1.29 -3.19
CA PRO A 169 2.24 -2.67 -3.53
C PRO A 169 3.49 -3.49 -3.94
N ILE A 170 4.63 -2.82 -4.10
CA ILE A 170 5.95 -3.45 -4.26
C ILE A 170 6.65 -3.42 -2.90
N TYR A 171 6.94 -4.58 -2.33
CA TYR A 171 7.43 -4.69 -0.95
C TYR A 171 8.33 -5.91 -0.75
N ILE A 172 9.08 -5.92 0.36
CA ILE A 172 9.91 -7.05 0.76
C ILE A 172 8.98 -8.16 1.29
N SER A 173 8.94 -9.29 0.59
CA SER A 173 8.13 -10.46 0.95
C SER A 173 8.92 -11.49 1.75
N LYS A 174 10.24 -11.60 1.56
CA LYS A 174 11.09 -12.49 2.35
C LYS A 174 12.46 -11.91 2.67
N TYR A 175 12.93 -12.30 3.83
CA TYR A 175 14.30 -12.13 4.29
C TYR A 175 14.86 -13.51 4.65
N ALA A 176 16.03 -13.86 4.15
CA ALA A 176 16.71 -15.10 4.51
C ALA A 176 18.12 -14.83 5.04
N SER A 177 18.36 -15.24 6.28
CA SER A 177 19.70 -15.27 6.89
C SER A 177 19.98 -16.68 7.40
N GLY A 178 20.69 -17.47 6.60
CA GLY A 178 21.01 -18.88 6.90
C GLY A 178 22.48 -19.16 7.14
N THR A 179 22.83 -20.46 7.12
CA THR A 179 24.21 -20.91 7.35
C THR A 179 25.16 -20.37 6.27
N GLY A 180 26.38 -19.98 6.68
CA GLY A 180 27.39 -19.44 5.76
C GLY A 180 26.89 -18.17 5.07
N PHE A 181 26.93 -18.18 3.74
CA PHE A 181 26.49 -17.08 2.86
C PHE A 181 25.08 -17.29 2.28
N ASN A 182 24.26 -18.18 2.86
CA ASN A 182 22.85 -18.28 2.48
C ASN A 182 22.14 -16.99 2.89
N ARG A 183 22.08 -16.02 1.96
CA ARG A 183 21.46 -14.71 2.13
C ARG A 183 20.56 -14.45 0.94
N ALA A 184 19.32 -14.06 1.22
CA ALA A 184 18.39 -13.67 0.19
C ALA A 184 17.43 -12.58 0.65
N ILE A 185 17.02 -11.74 -0.29
CA ILE A 185 15.90 -10.81 -0.17
C ILE A 185 14.95 -11.09 -1.32
N GLU A 186 13.67 -11.23 -1.03
CA GLU A 186 12.61 -11.38 -2.03
C GLU A 186 11.75 -10.11 -2.03
N ILE A 187 11.55 -9.54 -3.21
CA ILE A 187 10.63 -8.43 -3.45
C ILE A 187 9.43 -8.98 -4.21
N TYR A 188 8.22 -8.62 -3.77
CA TYR A 188 6.98 -9.07 -4.39
C TYR A 188 6.21 -7.90 -5.02
N ASN A 189 5.57 -8.17 -6.15
CA ASN A 189 4.61 -7.28 -6.79
C ASN A 189 3.18 -7.76 -6.54
N SER A 190 2.44 -7.11 -5.64
CA SER A 190 1.04 -7.47 -5.35
C SER A 190 0.01 -6.96 -6.35
N LEU A 191 0.44 -6.28 -7.42
CA LEU A 191 -0.46 -5.78 -8.45
C LEU A 191 -0.81 -6.87 -9.47
N ASP A 192 -1.98 -6.70 -10.09
CA ASP A 192 -2.40 -7.50 -11.24
C ASP A 192 -1.79 -7.03 -12.58
N LYS A 193 -0.63 -6.36 -12.53
CA LYS A 193 0.10 -5.89 -13.72
C LYS A 193 1.62 -5.94 -13.53
N GLU A 194 2.35 -6.08 -14.63
CA GLU A 194 3.81 -5.95 -14.66
C GLU A 194 4.25 -4.54 -14.24
N VAL A 195 5.33 -4.46 -13.47
CA VAL A 195 6.01 -3.21 -13.10
C VAL A 195 7.48 -3.24 -13.49
N SER A 196 8.06 -2.07 -13.71
CA SER A 196 9.52 -1.93 -13.76
C SER A 196 10.06 -1.76 -12.34
N LEU A 197 11.10 -2.51 -12.00
CA LEU A 197 11.86 -2.34 -10.76
C LEU A 197 13.21 -1.65 -10.98
N GLU A 198 13.49 -1.21 -12.21
CA GLU A 198 14.71 -0.46 -12.51
C GLU A 198 14.91 0.73 -11.56
N GLY A 199 16.11 0.84 -11.00
CA GLY A 199 16.50 1.95 -10.14
C GLY A 199 15.96 1.87 -8.71
N TYR A 200 15.10 0.90 -8.39
CA TYR A 200 14.78 0.59 -6.99
C TYR A 200 16.07 0.20 -6.26
N LYS A 201 16.15 0.53 -4.98
CA LYS A 201 17.38 0.34 -4.18
C LYS A 201 17.08 -0.34 -2.86
N LEU A 202 17.81 -1.41 -2.57
CA LEU A 202 17.95 -1.97 -1.23
C LEU A 202 19.14 -1.29 -0.56
N SER A 203 18.88 -0.52 0.49
CA SER A 203 19.91 0.07 1.35
C SER A 203 20.07 -0.77 2.61
N PHE A 204 21.28 -1.19 2.89
CA PHE A 204 21.60 -2.02 4.05
C PHE A 204 22.31 -1.20 5.12
N TYR A 205 21.86 -1.35 6.36
CA TYR A 205 22.41 -0.72 7.55
C TYR A 205 22.89 -1.86 8.46
N LEU A 206 24.16 -2.18 8.34
CA LEU A 206 24.78 -3.34 8.98
C LEU A 206 25.18 -3.00 10.41
N ASP A 207 25.15 -3.98 11.29
CA ASP A 207 25.71 -3.88 12.64
C ASP A 207 25.13 -2.69 13.45
N GLY A 208 23.85 -2.36 13.25
CA GLY A 208 23.19 -1.23 13.92
C GLY A 208 23.66 0.15 13.44
N ALA A 209 24.25 0.25 12.24
CA ALA A 209 24.72 1.51 11.67
C ALA A 209 23.61 2.57 11.54
N GLU A 210 23.98 3.83 11.72
CA GLU A 210 23.08 4.97 11.49
C GLU A 210 23.03 5.37 10.02
N GLU A 211 24.14 5.19 9.30
CA GLU A 211 24.31 5.52 7.89
C GLU A 211 24.29 4.24 7.03
N GLU A 212 23.93 4.41 5.74
CA GLU A 212 23.94 3.33 4.76
C GLU A 212 25.33 2.70 4.70
N SER A 213 25.41 1.40 4.98
CA SER A 213 26.67 0.64 4.96
C SER A 213 27.04 0.23 3.54
N ASN A 214 26.06 -0.26 2.80
CA ASN A 214 26.14 -0.61 1.40
C ASN A 214 24.73 -0.66 0.78
N ALA A 215 24.64 -0.82 -0.54
CA ALA A 215 23.37 -0.84 -1.23
C ALA A 215 23.41 -1.66 -2.52
N PHE A 216 22.27 -2.25 -2.87
CA PHE A 216 22.04 -2.89 -4.15
C PHE A 216 21.00 -2.11 -4.95
N VAL A 217 21.36 -1.65 -6.14
CA VAL A 217 20.45 -0.99 -7.08
C VAL A 217 19.98 -2.02 -8.11
N ILE A 218 18.67 -2.15 -8.27
CA ILE A 218 18.08 -3.10 -9.21
C ILE A 218 18.41 -2.65 -10.66
N PRO A 219 18.99 -3.54 -11.49
CA PRO A 219 19.48 -3.18 -12.83
C PRO A 219 18.41 -2.65 -13.80
N GLU A 220 18.86 -1.87 -14.79
CA GLU A 220 18.04 -1.40 -15.91
C GLU A 220 17.34 -2.57 -16.63
N GLY A 221 16.08 -2.34 -17.01
CA GLY A 221 15.27 -3.34 -17.70
C GLY A 221 14.70 -4.47 -16.82
N THR A 222 14.97 -4.46 -15.50
CA THR A 222 14.34 -5.43 -14.58
C THR A 222 12.84 -5.16 -14.49
N LYS A 223 12.05 -6.16 -14.90
CA LYS A 223 10.60 -6.14 -14.88
C LYS A 223 10.11 -7.26 -13.98
N LEU A 224 9.05 -7.00 -13.24
CA LEU A 224 8.42 -7.97 -12.38
C LEU A 224 6.96 -8.16 -12.76
N GLY A 225 6.58 -9.40 -13.07
CA GLY A 225 5.23 -9.76 -13.48
C GLY A 225 4.18 -9.48 -12.41
N ALA A 226 2.91 -9.58 -12.78
CA ALA A 226 1.81 -9.50 -11.84
C ALA A 226 1.86 -10.66 -10.84
N ASN A 227 1.74 -10.38 -9.54
CA ASN A 227 1.82 -11.39 -8.47
C ASN A 227 3.10 -12.25 -8.54
N ASP A 228 4.21 -11.65 -8.96
CA ASP A 228 5.49 -12.31 -9.18
C ASP A 228 6.54 -11.84 -8.15
N THR A 229 7.63 -12.59 -8.01
CA THR A 229 8.73 -12.30 -7.07
C THR A 229 10.05 -12.05 -7.78
N LEU A 230 10.87 -11.15 -7.21
CA LEU A 230 12.28 -11.00 -7.55
C LEU A 230 13.11 -11.50 -6.37
N LEU A 231 13.79 -12.64 -6.53
CA LEU A 231 14.68 -13.22 -5.52
C LEU A 231 16.14 -12.84 -5.80
N ILE A 232 16.71 -12.06 -4.89
CA ILE A 232 18.13 -11.68 -4.91
C ILE A 232 18.88 -12.55 -3.91
N VAL A 233 19.96 -13.21 -4.34
CA VAL A 233 20.73 -14.18 -3.53
C VAL A 233 22.22 -13.84 -3.55
N HIS A 234 22.93 -14.12 -2.45
CA HIS A 234 24.39 -13.95 -2.42
C HIS A 234 25.12 -15.00 -3.29
N PRO A 235 26.15 -14.63 -4.09
CA PRO A 235 26.83 -15.54 -5.03
C PRO A 235 27.57 -16.72 -4.38
N ASP A 236 27.96 -16.58 -3.11
CA ASP A 236 28.58 -17.67 -2.31
C ASP A 236 27.56 -18.51 -1.52
N ALA A 237 26.25 -18.27 -1.70
CA ALA A 237 25.23 -19.13 -1.14
C ALA A 237 25.34 -20.58 -1.67
N SER A 238 24.66 -21.49 -0.99
CA SER A 238 24.52 -22.88 -1.41
C SER A 238 23.97 -22.98 -2.83
N ASN A 239 24.33 -24.04 -3.55
CA ASN A 239 23.86 -24.26 -4.92
C ASN A 239 22.33 -24.40 -5.01
N GLU A 240 21.70 -24.90 -3.95
CA GLU A 240 20.24 -25.01 -3.86
C GLU A 240 19.57 -23.63 -3.87
N MET A 241 20.05 -22.70 -3.02
CA MET A 241 19.53 -21.34 -2.96
C MET A 241 19.83 -20.55 -4.25
N LYS A 242 21.03 -20.70 -4.83
CA LYS A 242 21.42 -19.99 -6.06
C LYS A 242 20.63 -20.40 -7.29
N GLN A 243 20.16 -21.65 -7.35
CA GLN A 243 19.33 -22.12 -8.47
C GLN A 243 17.95 -21.49 -8.51
N LYS A 244 17.50 -20.87 -7.42
CA LYS A 244 16.23 -20.13 -7.30
C LYS A 244 16.38 -18.63 -7.56
N ALA A 245 17.61 -18.13 -7.68
CA ALA A 245 17.87 -16.69 -7.74
C ALA A 245 17.55 -16.13 -9.13
N ASP A 246 16.87 -14.99 -9.17
CA ASP A 246 16.78 -14.16 -10.38
C ASP A 246 18.06 -13.35 -10.57
N ILE A 247 18.60 -12.85 -9.46
CA ILE A 247 19.80 -12.02 -9.44
C ILE A 247 20.75 -12.50 -8.34
N LEU A 248 22.04 -12.56 -8.68
CA LEU A 248 23.10 -12.73 -7.69
C LEU A 248 23.73 -11.39 -7.35
N SER A 249 23.89 -11.10 -6.05
CA SER A 249 24.57 -9.89 -5.59
C SER A 249 25.37 -10.14 -4.30
N ASP A 250 26.63 -9.75 -4.31
CA ASP A 250 27.56 -9.78 -3.16
C ASP A 250 27.29 -8.68 -2.12
N GLU A 251 26.35 -7.77 -2.40
CA GLU A 251 25.92 -6.73 -1.45
C GLU A 251 25.07 -7.31 -0.29
N LEU A 252 24.56 -8.53 -0.43
CA LEU A 252 23.77 -9.21 0.61
C LEU A 252 24.67 -9.76 1.72
N THR A 253 25.26 -8.86 2.50
CA THR A 253 26.19 -9.15 3.60
C THR A 253 25.53 -9.15 4.97
N PHE A 254 24.23 -8.85 5.02
CA PHE A 254 23.48 -8.73 6.26
C PHE A 254 23.47 -10.03 7.08
N VAL A 255 23.27 -9.89 8.38
CA VAL A 255 23.03 -10.92 9.37
C VAL A 255 21.85 -10.48 10.23
N GLY A 256 21.38 -11.36 11.11
CA GLY A 256 20.12 -11.22 11.85
C GLY A 256 19.91 -10.00 12.76
N LYS A 257 20.75 -8.98 12.72
CA LYS A 257 20.64 -7.74 13.49
C LYS A 257 20.56 -6.49 12.61
N ASP A 258 20.55 -6.66 11.28
CA ASP A 258 20.67 -5.54 10.36
C ASP A 258 19.32 -5.01 9.93
N TYR A 259 19.34 -3.76 9.46
CA TYR A 259 18.17 -3.06 8.96
C TYR A 259 18.29 -2.86 7.45
N ILE A 260 17.18 -3.09 6.75
CA ILE A 260 17.12 -3.05 5.29
C ILE A 260 16.00 -2.12 4.91
N LYS A 261 16.31 -1.18 4.01
CA LYS A 261 15.36 -0.20 3.49
C LYS A 261 15.18 -0.39 2.00
N LEU A 262 13.94 -0.48 1.55
CA LEU A 262 13.58 -0.47 0.14
C LEU A 262 13.19 0.94 -0.27
N LEU A 263 13.84 1.43 -1.32
CA LEU A 263 13.58 2.73 -1.94
C LEU A 263 13.12 2.49 -3.38
N ASP A 264 12.19 3.32 -3.85
CA ASP A 264 11.80 3.29 -5.26
C ASP A 264 12.84 3.96 -6.18
N HIS A 265 12.57 3.93 -7.48
CA HIS A 265 13.40 4.50 -8.53
C HIS A 265 13.69 6.02 -8.41
N LYS A 266 13.00 6.76 -7.54
CA LYS A 266 13.27 8.18 -7.24
C LYS A 266 13.82 8.42 -5.84
N GLY A 267 14.11 7.36 -5.09
CA GLY A 267 14.66 7.43 -3.74
C GLY A 267 13.61 7.62 -2.64
N SER A 268 12.34 7.40 -2.92
CA SER A 268 11.29 7.45 -1.89
C SER A 268 11.28 6.17 -1.07
N PHE A 269 11.13 6.31 0.24
CA PHE A 269 11.05 5.18 1.16
C PHE A 269 9.71 4.45 1.03
N ILE A 270 9.78 3.16 0.71
CA ILE A 270 8.58 2.37 0.50
C ILE A 270 8.40 1.19 1.45
N ASP A 271 9.48 0.54 1.91
CA ASP A 271 9.35 -0.60 2.84
C ASP A 271 10.64 -0.84 3.63
N GLU A 272 10.54 -1.55 4.76
CA GLU A 272 11.68 -1.92 5.58
C GLU A 272 11.60 -3.33 6.17
N PHE A 273 12.78 -3.85 6.51
CA PHE A 273 12.93 -5.07 7.29
C PHE A 273 13.95 -4.85 8.42
N GLY A 274 13.59 -5.27 9.63
CA GLY A 274 14.46 -5.21 10.81
C GLY A 274 14.30 -3.92 11.65
N PHE A 275 15.11 -3.80 12.70
CA PHE A 275 15.02 -2.67 13.63
C PHE A 275 16.18 -1.70 13.42
N TYR A 276 15.87 -0.44 13.11
CA TYR A 276 16.86 0.60 12.85
C TYR A 276 17.68 0.95 14.12
N LYS A 277 19.01 1.07 13.96
CA LYS A 277 19.98 1.37 15.04
C LYS A 277 20.04 0.33 16.18
N VAL A 278 19.71 -0.93 15.88
CA VAL A 278 19.71 -2.02 16.86
C VAL A 278 20.83 -3.02 16.57
N TYR A 279 21.55 -3.47 17.60
CA TYR A 279 22.68 -4.41 17.48
C TYR A 279 22.34 -5.85 17.91
N VAL A 280 21.06 -6.15 18.18
CA VAL A 280 20.60 -7.44 18.70
C VAL A 280 20.20 -8.36 17.56
N MET A 281 20.62 -9.64 17.61
CA MET A 281 20.36 -10.66 16.58
C MET A 281 18.93 -11.22 16.65
N PHE A 282 17.94 -10.40 16.31
CA PHE A 282 16.53 -10.82 16.30
C PHE A 282 16.17 -11.83 15.19
N PHE A 283 16.85 -11.76 14.04
CA PHE A 283 16.49 -12.49 12.81
C PHE A 283 17.61 -13.43 12.34
N ALA A 284 18.55 -13.80 13.23
CA ALA A 284 19.69 -14.62 12.84
C ALA A 284 19.26 -16.06 12.62
N ASN A 285 19.82 -16.72 11.60
CA ASN A 285 19.59 -18.14 11.34
C ASN A 285 18.08 -18.46 11.18
N ARG A 286 17.40 -17.70 10.33
CA ARG A 286 15.96 -17.79 10.02
C ARG A 286 15.67 -17.34 8.60
N ILE A 287 14.55 -17.82 8.08
CA ILE A 287 13.85 -17.20 6.96
C ILE A 287 12.60 -16.53 7.53
N MET A 288 12.41 -15.26 7.24
CA MET A 288 11.24 -14.49 7.62
C MET A 288 10.39 -14.27 6.37
N VAL A 289 9.10 -14.56 6.46
CA VAL A 289 8.16 -14.48 5.34
C VAL A 289 7.02 -13.55 5.70
N ARG A 290 6.75 -12.54 4.87
CA ARG A 290 5.62 -11.63 5.07
C ARG A 290 4.32 -12.43 5.02
N ASN A 291 3.37 -12.12 5.89
CA ASN A 291 2.09 -12.82 5.95
C ASN A 291 1.27 -12.55 4.67
N GLN A 292 0.56 -13.57 4.20
CA GLN A 292 -0.24 -13.52 2.97
C GLN A 292 -1.37 -12.47 2.95
N ASN A 293 -1.75 -11.93 4.11
CA ASN A 293 -2.79 -10.89 4.23
C ASN A 293 -2.24 -9.47 4.07
N ILE A 294 -0.91 -9.31 3.98
CA ILE A 294 -0.26 -8.04 3.69
C ILE A 294 -0.20 -7.88 2.18
N VAL A 295 -0.85 -6.85 1.65
CA VAL A 295 -0.95 -6.58 0.20
C VAL A 295 -0.24 -5.29 -0.23
N GLU A 296 0.27 -4.54 0.73
CA GLU A 296 1.10 -3.35 0.52
C GLU A 296 2.08 -3.23 1.71
N SER A 297 3.20 -2.54 1.49
CA SER A 297 4.26 -2.35 2.48
C SER A 297 3.83 -1.57 3.72
N ASN A 298 4.73 -1.52 4.70
CA ASN A 298 4.65 -0.60 5.82
C ASN A 298 5.93 0.23 5.92
N LEU A 299 5.78 1.46 6.41
CA LEU A 299 6.90 2.37 6.64
C LEU A 299 7.58 2.15 8.00
N GLU A 300 7.13 1.13 8.74
CA GLU A 300 7.72 0.69 10.00
C GLU A 300 7.67 -0.85 10.05
N PHE A 301 8.72 -1.47 10.57
CA PHE A 301 8.80 -2.92 10.72
C PHE A 301 7.86 -3.41 11.82
N VAL A 302 6.87 -4.22 11.44
CA VAL A 302 5.90 -4.83 12.37
C VAL A 302 6.16 -6.33 12.44
N ASN A 303 6.76 -6.80 13.55
CA ASN A 303 7.15 -8.21 13.69
C ASN A 303 5.98 -9.21 13.53
N SER A 304 4.74 -8.83 13.86
CA SER A 304 3.56 -9.70 13.71
C SER A 304 3.11 -9.90 12.25
N GLU A 305 3.70 -9.17 11.31
CA GLU A 305 3.46 -9.33 9.87
C GLU A 305 4.36 -10.38 9.23
N TRP A 306 5.20 -11.04 10.03
CA TRP A 306 6.19 -11.98 9.53
C TRP A 306 6.09 -13.33 10.24
N ASP A 307 6.11 -14.38 9.43
CA ASP A 307 6.24 -15.76 9.84
C ASP A 307 7.70 -16.20 9.82
N THR A 308 8.07 -17.06 10.78
CA THR A 308 9.43 -17.54 10.97
C THR A 308 9.56 -18.99 10.50
N TYR A 309 10.50 -19.22 9.59
CA TYR A 309 10.88 -20.54 9.09
C TYR A 309 12.34 -20.87 9.43
N HIS A 310 12.65 -22.16 9.40
CA HIS A 310 13.99 -22.69 9.57
C HIS A 310 14.92 -22.15 8.46
N ARG A 311 16.17 -21.88 8.86
CA ARG A 311 17.16 -21.14 8.08
C ARG A 311 17.53 -21.77 6.73
N ASP A 312 17.34 -23.09 6.61
CA ASP A 312 17.71 -23.89 5.44
C ASP A 312 16.49 -24.39 4.65
N TYR A 313 15.28 -23.87 4.91
CA TYR A 313 14.07 -24.28 4.20
C TYR A 313 13.88 -23.46 2.93
N PHE A 314 14.68 -23.71 1.89
CA PHE A 314 14.69 -22.88 0.67
C PHE A 314 13.53 -23.14 -0.28
N GLU A 315 12.77 -24.21 -0.09
CA GLU A 315 11.60 -24.57 -0.91
C GLU A 315 10.61 -23.41 -1.05
N ILE A 316 10.44 -22.62 0.00
CA ILE A 316 9.52 -21.47 0.06
C ILE A 316 10.05 -20.20 -0.62
N LEU A 317 11.31 -20.13 -1.02
CA LEU A 317 11.83 -18.97 -1.75
C LEU A 317 11.38 -19.01 -3.22
N ASP A 318 11.31 -17.85 -3.86
CA ASP A 318 10.90 -17.65 -5.26
C ASP A 318 9.39 -17.88 -5.48
N SER A 319 8.56 -17.45 -4.51
CA SER A 319 7.09 -17.43 -4.65
C SER A 319 6.41 -16.72 -3.48
N HIS A 320 5.45 -15.84 -3.74
CA HIS A 320 4.66 -15.21 -2.68
C HIS A 320 3.21 -15.03 -3.15
N PRO A 321 2.18 -15.15 -2.29
CA PRO A 321 2.21 -15.44 -0.84
C PRO A 321 2.62 -16.88 -0.48
N THR A 322 3.10 -17.08 0.75
CA THR A 322 3.40 -18.41 1.32
C THR A 322 2.49 -18.66 2.53
N PRO A 323 1.44 -19.51 2.41
CA PRO A 323 0.57 -19.83 3.53
C PRO A 323 1.34 -20.54 4.65
N PHE A 324 1.16 -20.09 5.90
CA PHE A 324 1.76 -20.76 7.05
C PHE A 324 1.14 -22.14 7.28
N PRO A 325 1.93 -23.20 7.52
CA PRO A 325 1.39 -24.53 7.79
C PRO A 325 0.50 -24.52 9.03
N GLN A 326 -0.65 -25.21 8.96
CA GLN A 326 -1.63 -25.26 10.06
C GLN A 326 -1.52 -26.54 10.92
N SER A 327 -0.79 -27.54 10.43
CA SER A 327 -0.60 -28.83 11.10
C SER A 327 0.72 -29.46 10.68
N PHE A 328 1.15 -30.46 11.43
CA PHE A 328 2.29 -31.31 11.10
C PHE A 328 2.08 -32.73 11.66
N THR A 329 2.88 -33.68 11.17
CA THR A 329 2.99 -35.05 11.69
C THR A 329 4.47 -35.41 11.83
N PHE A 330 4.77 -36.48 12.57
CA PHE A 330 6.13 -37.01 12.71
C PHE A 330 6.76 -37.33 11.35
N LEU A 331 8.09 -37.37 11.31
CA LEU A 331 8.84 -37.75 10.11
C LEU A 331 8.88 -39.28 9.98
N GLN A 332 8.59 -39.80 8.79
CA GLN A 332 8.54 -41.26 8.56
C GLN A 332 9.88 -41.95 8.85
N GLU A 333 11.00 -41.26 8.59
CA GLU A 333 12.35 -41.73 8.90
C GLU A 333 12.58 -41.96 10.41
N ASP A 334 11.89 -41.23 11.29
CA ASP A 334 12.04 -41.38 12.74
C ASP A 334 11.44 -42.71 13.24
N LEU A 335 10.40 -43.22 12.56
CA LEU A 335 9.83 -44.55 12.83
C LEU A 335 10.76 -45.69 12.41
N GLU A 336 11.62 -45.43 11.41
CA GLU A 336 12.49 -46.43 10.80
C GLU A 336 13.85 -46.53 11.53
N LEU A 337 14.12 -45.64 12.48
CA LEU A 337 15.35 -45.65 13.28
C LEU A 337 15.45 -46.94 14.13
N PRO A 338 16.58 -47.66 14.08
CA PRO A 338 16.75 -48.87 14.86
C PRO A 338 16.79 -48.54 16.36
N GLY A 339 16.21 -49.41 17.20
CA GLY A 339 16.21 -49.24 18.66
C GLY A 339 15.07 -48.38 19.22
N GLY A 340 14.20 -47.81 18.37
CA GLY A 340 13.03 -47.06 18.80
C GLY A 340 13.40 -45.89 19.74
N PHE A 341 12.67 -45.74 20.84
CA PHE A 341 12.89 -44.68 21.83
C PHE A 341 14.30 -44.63 22.44
N ASP A 342 15.07 -45.71 22.45
CA ASP A 342 16.44 -45.67 22.98
C ASP A 342 17.43 -44.93 22.05
N THR A 343 17.01 -44.66 20.81
CA THR A 343 17.80 -43.97 19.80
C THR A 343 17.34 -42.52 19.68
N PRO A 344 18.24 -41.52 19.64
CA PRO A 344 17.86 -40.12 19.42
C PRO A 344 16.96 -39.95 18.19
N ARG A 345 15.85 -39.20 18.33
CA ARG A 345 14.73 -39.08 17.39
C ARG A 345 13.88 -40.33 17.16
N GLY A 346 14.35 -41.50 17.56
CA GLY A 346 13.66 -42.77 17.37
C GLY A 346 12.36 -42.84 18.15
N MET A 347 11.44 -43.66 17.64
CA MET A 347 10.07 -43.76 18.13
C MET A 347 9.73 -45.21 18.50
N SER A 348 9.04 -45.40 19.62
CA SER A 348 8.49 -46.71 20.02
C SER A 348 6.97 -46.71 19.94
N LEU A 349 6.39 -47.68 19.21
CA LEU A 349 4.96 -47.94 19.20
C LEU A 349 4.51 -48.50 20.56
N VAL A 350 3.49 -47.89 21.14
CA VAL A 350 2.95 -48.25 22.45
C VAL A 350 1.42 -48.24 22.46
N VAL A 351 0.84 -48.76 23.54
CA VAL A 351 -0.56 -48.62 23.89
C VAL A 351 -0.69 -47.93 25.25
N LEU A 352 -1.76 -47.17 25.45
CA LEU A 352 -2.09 -46.61 26.76
C LEU A 352 -2.32 -47.76 27.75
N ASP A 353 -1.58 -47.76 28.85
CA ASP A 353 -1.73 -48.80 29.87
C ASP A 353 -3.01 -48.62 30.69
N GLY A 354 -3.47 -49.69 31.36
CA GLY A 354 -4.63 -49.64 32.24
C GLY A 354 -4.51 -48.69 33.44
N ALA A 355 -3.30 -48.29 33.84
CA ALA A 355 -3.06 -47.22 34.81
C ALA A 355 -3.36 -45.82 34.23
N GLY A 356 -3.41 -45.69 32.90
CA GLY A 356 -3.93 -44.56 32.16
C GLY A 356 -3.13 -43.26 32.29
N VAL A 357 -3.84 -42.15 32.18
CA VAL A 357 -3.29 -40.79 32.34
C VAL A 357 -3.22 -40.41 33.82
N VAL A 358 -2.06 -39.91 34.26
CA VAL A 358 -1.84 -39.44 35.63
C VAL A 358 -2.45 -38.05 35.83
N ASP A 359 -2.04 -37.11 34.97
CA ASP A 359 -2.37 -35.68 34.97
C ASP A 359 -2.26 -35.12 33.54
N GLY A 360 -2.15 -33.80 33.36
CA GLY A 360 -2.12 -33.18 32.04
C GLY A 360 -0.83 -33.33 31.24
N ASP A 361 0.20 -34.00 31.76
CA ASP A 361 1.49 -34.18 31.06
C ASP A 361 2.22 -35.50 31.42
N THR A 362 1.56 -36.43 32.08
CA THR A 362 2.15 -37.71 32.48
C THR A 362 1.18 -38.87 32.24
N ALA A 363 1.65 -39.95 31.61
CA ALA A 363 0.85 -41.14 31.33
C ALA A 363 1.68 -42.44 31.32
N TYR A 364 1.00 -43.57 31.51
CA TYR A 364 1.59 -44.91 31.46
C TYR A 364 1.38 -45.55 30.09
N PHE A 365 2.42 -46.18 29.56
CA PHE A 365 2.34 -46.89 28.29
C PHE A 365 3.04 -48.25 28.32
N SER A 366 2.48 -49.19 27.56
CA SER A 366 3.07 -50.52 27.37
C SER A 366 3.43 -50.73 25.88
N PRO A 367 4.58 -51.34 25.58
CA PRO A 367 5.63 -51.77 26.51
C PRO A 367 6.55 -50.62 26.97
N GLY A 368 7.24 -50.82 28.09
CA GLY A 368 8.45 -50.06 28.43
C GLY A 368 8.29 -48.77 29.24
N PHE A 369 7.07 -48.26 29.45
CA PHE A 369 6.87 -46.98 30.14
C PHE A 369 5.89 -47.11 31.30
N MET A 370 6.23 -48.00 32.23
CA MET A 370 5.38 -48.42 33.34
C MET A 370 6.01 -48.13 34.69
N GLY A 371 5.18 -47.98 35.73
CA GLY A 371 5.67 -47.72 37.09
C GLY A 371 6.47 -46.42 37.18
N ASP A 372 7.69 -46.50 37.69
CA ASP A 372 8.56 -45.33 37.83
C ASP A 372 9.03 -44.78 36.48
N GLU A 373 9.04 -45.60 35.42
CA GLU A 373 9.45 -45.26 34.05
C GLU A 373 8.30 -44.71 33.19
N ARG A 374 7.15 -44.36 33.78
CA ARG A 374 6.05 -43.70 33.06
C ARG A 374 6.54 -42.47 32.29
N VAL A 375 5.85 -42.10 31.21
CA VAL A 375 6.28 -40.98 30.37
C VAL A 375 5.86 -39.65 30.97
N ARG A 376 6.83 -38.75 31.16
CA ARG A 376 6.63 -37.30 31.27
C ARG A 376 6.71 -36.69 29.87
N PHE A 377 5.72 -35.90 29.52
CA PHE A 377 5.59 -35.30 28.20
C PHE A 377 6.56 -34.11 28.11
N GLY A 378 7.53 -34.20 27.22
CA GLY A 378 8.54 -33.16 27.02
C GLY A 378 7.95 -31.82 26.60
N GLY A 379 8.53 -30.73 27.13
CA GLY A 379 8.19 -29.37 26.70
C GLY A 379 6.86 -28.80 27.22
N ILE A 380 6.10 -29.57 28.01
CA ILE A 380 4.87 -29.11 28.64
C ILE A 380 4.92 -29.26 30.17
N ASN A 381 4.15 -28.42 30.84
CA ASN A 381 3.95 -28.40 32.28
C ASN A 381 2.50 -28.03 32.59
N ALA A 382 1.67 -29.06 32.76
CA ALA A 382 0.28 -28.90 33.14
C ALA A 382 0.15 -28.62 34.66
N ARG A 383 -1.02 -28.12 35.08
CA ARG A 383 -1.31 -28.01 36.52
C ARG A 383 -1.41 -29.39 37.15
N GLU A 384 -0.93 -29.51 38.38
CA GLU A 384 -0.90 -30.77 39.14
C GLU A 384 -2.26 -31.11 39.75
N ILE A 385 -2.70 -32.38 39.65
CA ILE A 385 -3.97 -32.84 40.27
C ILE A 385 -3.95 -32.68 41.79
N SER A 386 -2.76 -32.71 42.41
CA SER A 386 -2.58 -32.48 43.85
C SER A 386 -2.36 -31.01 44.22
N ALA A 387 -2.60 -30.06 43.32
CA ALA A 387 -2.40 -28.64 43.59
C ALA A 387 -3.20 -28.17 44.82
N PRO A 388 -2.65 -27.27 45.67
CA PRO A 388 -3.34 -26.80 46.86
C PRO A 388 -4.54 -25.90 46.54
N ASP A 389 -4.46 -25.11 45.46
CA ASP A 389 -5.56 -24.25 45.03
C ASP A 389 -6.66 -25.08 44.32
N PRO A 390 -7.93 -25.02 44.78
CA PRO A 390 -9.04 -25.66 44.08
C PRO A 390 -9.19 -25.27 42.60
N LYS A 391 -8.82 -24.04 42.21
CA LYS A 391 -8.86 -23.60 40.81
C LYS A 391 -7.82 -24.32 39.97
N ASP A 392 -6.59 -24.44 40.47
CA ASP A 392 -5.53 -25.17 39.80
C ASP A 392 -5.86 -26.65 39.64
N ARG A 393 -6.49 -27.27 40.65
CA ARG A 393 -6.99 -28.65 40.54
C ARG A 393 -8.06 -28.80 39.46
N ALA A 394 -9.00 -27.86 39.36
CA ALA A 394 -10.01 -27.90 38.31
C ALA A 394 -9.40 -27.78 36.90
N LEU A 395 -8.35 -26.96 36.75
CA LEU A 395 -7.59 -26.86 35.49
C LEU A 395 -6.78 -28.13 35.20
N ALA A 396 -6.18 -28.74 36.23
CA ALA A 396 -5.47 -30.00 36.14
C ALA A 396 -6.39 -31.16 35.70
N GLU A 397 -7.60 -31.23 36.26
CA GLU A 397 -8.61 -32.22 35.87
C GLU A 397 -9.06 -32.04 34.42
N GLN A 398 -9.24 -30.81 33.96
CA GLN A 398 -9.54 -30.52 32.55
C GLN A 398 -8.41 -30.98 31.62
N ALA A 399 -7.16 -30.65 31.97
CA ALA A 399 -5.98 -31.07 31.20
C ALA A 399 -5.86 -32.60 31.13
N LYS A 400 -6.01 -33.27 32.28
CA LYS A 400 -6.02 -34.73 32.38
C LYS A 400 -7.09 -35.37 31.50
N ASN A 401 -8.33 -34.90 31.59
CA ASN A 401 -9.46 -35.46 30.83
C ASN A 401 -9.27 -35.25 29.33
N TYR A 402 -8.71 -34.11 28.92
CA TYR A 402 -8.42 -33.84 27.52
C TYR A 402 -7.29 -34.75 27.01
N LEU A 403 -6.19 -34.90 27.76
CA LEU A 403 -5.11 -35.83 27.41
C LEU A 403 -5.61 -37.29 27.33
N ASP A 404 -6.40 -37.73 28.29
CA ASP A 404 -7.03 -39.06 28.27
C ASP A 404 -7.91 -39.25 27.04
N SER A 405 -8.67 -38.23 26.65
CA SER A 405 -9.50 -38.28 25.43
C SER A 405 -8.68 -38.40 24.14
N LEU A 406 -7.48 -37.81 24.09
CA LEU A 406 -6.58 -37.95 22.94
C LEU A 406 -5.99 -39.35 22.87
N LEU A 407 -5.54 -39.89 24.00
CA LEU A 407 -4.80 -41.16 24.04
C LEU A 407 -5.73 -42.39 24.00
N SER A 408 -6.82 -42.38 24.76
CA SER A 408 -7.76 -43.52 24.86
C SER A 408 -8.53 -43.77 23.56
N ASN A 409 -8.64 -42.77 22.69
CA ASN A 409 -9.27 -42.89 21.38
C ASN A 409 -8.27 -43.15 20.24
N ALA A 410 -6.97 -43.14 20.52
CA ALA A 410 -5.94 -43.27 19.49
C ALA A 410 -5.85 -44.69 18.95
N SER A 411 -5.71 -44.82 17.63
CA SER A 411 -5.45 -46.10 16.98
C SER A 411 -3.98 -46.51 17.07
N ALA A 412 -3.07 -45.54 17.07
CA ALA A 412 -1.63 -45.75 17.27
C ALA A 412 -1.03 -44.65 18.14
N ILE A 413 -0.21 -45.05 19.10
CA ILE A 413 0.53 -44.12 19.97
C ILE A 413 2.03 -44.40 19.83
N TYR A 414 2.82 -43.34 19.65
CA TYR A 414 4.28 -43.43 19.64
C TYR A 414 4.89 -42.54 20.70
N VAL A 415 5.90 -43.03 21.40
CA VAL A 415 6.77 -42.22 22.27
C VAL A 415 8.08 -42.00 21.54
N GLN A 416 8.43 -40.74 21.33
CA GLN A 416 9.62 -40.30 20.60
C GLN A 416 10.66 -39.70 21.53
N HIS A 417 11.93 -40.08 21.29
CA HIS A 417 13.09 -39.56 21.99
C HIS A 417 13.47 -38.19 21.45
N ASP A 418 13.38 -37.17 22.29
CA ASP A 418 13.93 -35.85 21.99
C ASP A 418 15.44 -35.79 22.31
N PRO A 419 16.33 -35.61 21.30
CA PRO A 419 17.78 -35.68 21.52
C PRO A 419 18.31 -34.62 22.50
N TYR A 420 17.63 -33.49 22.63
CA TYR A 420 18.05 -32.39 23.49
C TYR A 420 17.56 -32.58 24.93
N LEU A 421 16.30 -32.97 25.10
CA LEU A 421 15.74 -33.26 26.41
C LEU A 421 16.34 -34.53 27.03
N GLY A 422 16.75 -35.48 26.18
CA GLY A 422 17.22 -36.80 26.58
C GLY A 422 16.07 -37.75 26.95
N PRO A 423 16.38 -39.04 27.18
CA PRO A 423 15.36 -40.08 27.31
C PRO A 423 14.74 -40.19 28.72
N VAL A 424 15.37 -39.60 29.75
CA VAL A 424 14.99 -39.76 31.16
C VAL A 424 15.14 -38.44 31.91
N GLU A 425 14.14 -38.07 32.70
CA GLU A 425 14.19 -36.90 33.58
C GLU A 425 14.70 -37.23 35.00
N HIS A 426 14.86 -36.20 35.85
CA HIS A 426 15.53 -36.33 37.14
C HIS A 426 14.89 -37.33 38.13
N TYR A 427 13.59 -37.62 38.02
CA TYR A 427 12.90 -38.57 38.89
C TYR A 427 12.84 -40.00 38.31
N GLY A 428 13.56 -40.28 37.22
CA GLY A 428 13.62 -41.60 36.60
C GLY A 428 12.50 -41.90 35.61
N ARG A 429 11.55 -40.97 35.41
CA ARG A 429 10.53 -41.07 34.36
C ARG A 429 11.16 -40.95 32.97
N SER A 430 10.63 -41.67 32.00
CA SER A 430 10.99 -41.44 30.60
C SER A 430 10.49 -40.07 30.14
N LEU A 431 11.31 -39.33 29.40
CA LEU A 431 10.97 -38.01 28.88
C LEU A 431 10.74 -38.12 27.37
N GLY A 432 9.53 -37.82 26.90
CA GLY A 432 9.16 -38.13 25.52
C GLY A 432 8.21 -37.15 24.86
N LEU A 433 8.32 -37.05 23.54
CA LEU A 433 7.32 -36.46 22.66
C LEU A 433 6.31 -37.56 22.29
N VAL A 434 5.03 -37.38 22.62
CA VAL A 434 4.00 -38.41 22.46
C VAL A 434 3.09 -38.08 21.30
N TRP A 435 2.98 -39.01 20.36
CA TRP A 435 2.18 -38.89 19.16
C TRP A 435 0.98 -39.81 19.22
N ALA A 436 -0.22 -39.29 19.00
CA ALA A 436 -1.45 -40.05 18.88
C ALA A 436 -2.03 -39.85 17.47
N ASP A 437 -2.13 -40.92 16.68
CA ASP A 437 -2.63 -40.89 15.30
C ASP A 437 -1.98 -39.80 14.42
N GLY A 438 -0.66 -39.59 14.59
CA GLY A 438 0.11 -38.58 13.85
C GLY A 438 0.07 -37.17 14.43
N VAL A 439 -0.71 -36.92 15.49
CA VAL A 439 -0.77 -35.64 16.17
C VAL A 439 0.16 -35.63 17.38
N LEU A 440 1.04 -34.64 17.47
CA LEU A 440 1.88 -34.45 18.65
C LEU A 440 1.02 -33.95 19.82
N THR A 441 0.74 -34.84 20.77
CA THR A 441 -0.13 -34.54 21.92
C THR A 441 0.46 -33.44 22.80
N ASN A 442 1.78 -33.37 22.95
CA ASN A 442 2.46 -32.29 23.69
C ASN A 442 2.09 -30.91 23.12
N TYR A 443 2.16 -30.75 21.80
CA TYR A 443 1.74 -29.54 21.10
C TYR A 443 0.24 -29.28 21.25
N GLN A 444 -0.58 -30.33 21.10
CA GLN A 444 -2.04 -30.22 21.18
C GLN A 444 -2.52 -29.77 22.57
N MET A 445 -1.89 -30.27 23.64
CA MET A 445 -2.17 -29.84 25.02
C MET A 445 -1.97 -28.32 25.17
N MET A 446 -0.89 -27.80 24.59
CA MET A 446 -0.58 -26.37 24.67
C MET A 446 -1.46 -25.52 23.76
N LEU A 447 -1.75 -25.98 22.53
CA LEU A 447 -2.65 -25.28 21.61
C LEU A 447 -4.03 -25.07 22.22
N MET A 448 -4.50 -26.02 23.04
CA MET A 448 -5.77 -25.94 23.75
C MET A 448 -5.68 -25.25 25.12
N GLY A 449 -4.53 -24.69 25.48
CA GLY A 449 -4.33 -23.93 26.72
C GLY A 449 -4.26 -24.79 27.98
N HIS A 450 -3.95 -26.08 27.90
CA HIS A 450 -3.83 -26.96 29.06
C HIS A 450 -2.43 -26.95 29.70
N SER A 451 -1.45 -26.27 29.09
CA SER A 451 -0.07 -26.18 29.57
C SER A 451 0.59 -24.87 29.19
N GLU A 452 1.57 -24.46 29.99
CA GLU A 452 2.57 -23.43 29.65
C GLU A 452 3.65 -24.02 28.71
N ASN A 453 4.28 -23.18 27.88
CA ASN A 453 5.37 -23.61 27.01
C ASN A 453 6.68 -23.75 27.79
N ASN A 454 7.23 -24.96 27.85
CA ASN A 454 8.55 -25.23 28.42
C ASN A 454 9.46 -25.97 27.44
N TYR A 455 9.10 -25.97 26.15
CA TYR A 455 9.90 -26.60 25.11
C TYR A 455 10.97 -25.64 24.61
N ALA A 456 12.21 -26.11 24.61
CA ALA A 456 13.33 -25.44 23.98
C ALA A 456 14.31 -26.49 23.48
N ASP A 457 14.65 -26.44 22.20
CA ASP A 457 15.72 -27.20 21.59
C ASP A 457 16.62 -26.24 20.78
N PRO A 458 17.73 -25.75 21.36
CA PRO A 458 18.66 -24.83 20.71
C PRO A 458 19.31 -25.40 19.44
N ASN A 459 19.32 -26.73 19.28
CA ASN A 459 19.91 -27.41 18.13
C ASN A 459 18.88 -27.68 17.02
N GLU A 460 17.59 -27.43 17.29
CA GLU A 460 16.49 -27.49 16.32
C GLU A 460 16.40 -28.86 15.61
N HIS A 461 16.50 -29.95 16.37
CA HIS A 461 16.48 -31.32 15.83
C HIS A 461 15.17 -31.68 15.13
N PHE A 462 14.07 -31.06 15.55
CA PHE A 462 12.74 -31.27 14.98
C PHE A 462 12.28 -30.06 14.20
N ILE A 463 12.11 -30.27 12.89
CA ILE A 463 11.62 -29.29 11.93
C ILE A 463 10.52 -29.96 11.12
N TYR A 464 9.33 -29.35 11.11
CA TYR A 464 8.17 -29.86 10.40
C TYR A 464 7.61 -28.78 9.48
N ASN A 465 7.46 -29.10 8.19
CA ASN A 465 7.01 -28.16 7.16
C ASN A 465 7.84 -26.87 7.16
N GLY A 466 9.16 -27.00 7.35
CA GLY A 466 10.08 -25.86 7.42
C GLY A 466 10.03 -25.05 8.72
N VAL A 467 9.24 -25.44 9.71
CA VAL A 467 9.09 -24.71 10.98
C VAL A 467 9.65 -25.56 12.13
N THR A 468 10.46 -24.95 12.98
CA THR A 468 11.07 -25.66 14.12
C THR A 468 10.02 -26.00 15.17
N LEU A 469 10.21 -27.08 15.92
CA LEU A 469 9.28 -27.45 16.99
C LEU A 469 9.19 -26.35 18.07
N ASN A 470 10.29 -25.62 18.32
CA ASN A 470 10.30 -24.42 19.15
C ASN A 470 9.24 -23.39 18.71
N GLU A 471 9.20 -23.11 17.40
CA GLU A 471 8.30 -22.12 16.82
C GLU A 471 6.85 -22.60 16.82
N TRP A 472 6.61 -23.88 16.53
CA TRP A 472 5.30 -24.51 16.70
C TRP A 472 4.79 -24.34 18.13
N PHE A 473 5.62 -24.65 19.12
CA PHE A 473 5.27 -24.52 20.52
C PHE A 473 4.97 -23.07 20.91
N ARG A 474 5.84 -22.13 20.53
CA ARG A 474 5.65 -20.68 20.77
C ARG A 474 4.33 -20.17 20.18
N ARG A 475 3.99 -20.57 18.94
CA ARG A 475 2.75 -20.15 18.26
C ARG A 475 1.50 -20.75 18.90
N ALA A 476 1.55 -22.01 19.33
CA ALA A 476 0.43 -22.64 20.03
C ALA A 476 0.08 -21.91 21.34
N GLU A 477 1.08 -21.58 22.17
CA GLU A 477 0.84 -20.81 23.40
C GLU A 477 0.28 -19.41 23.09
N ALA A 478 0.87 -18.71 22.12
CA ALA A 478 0.40 -17.39 21.70
C ALA A 478 -1.06 -17.42 21.22
N SER A 479 -1.44 -18.47 20.47
CA SER A 479 -2.81 -18.70 20.03
C SER A 479 -3.77 -18.94 21.20
N ALA A 480 -3.39 -19.82 22.15
CA ALA A 480 -4.20 -20.09 23.33
C ALA A 480 -4.42 -18.85 24.21
N ARG A 481 -3.37 -18.02 24.38
CA ARG A 481 -3.45 -16.72 25.09
C ARG A 481 -4.36 -15.73 24.38
N ALA A 482 -4.23 -15.60 23.06
CA ALA A 482 -5.05 -14.70 22.26
C ALA A 482 -6.54 -15.08 22.34
N GLN A 483 -6.83 -16.39 22.37
CA GLN A 483 -8.18 -16.94 22.48
C GLN A 483 -8.72 -16.96 23.93
N ARG A 484 -7.87 -16.74 24.95
CA ARG A 484 -8.22 -16.81 26.38
C ARG A 484 -8.84 -18.16 26.77
N ILE A 485 -8.17 -19.25 26.43
CA ILE A 485 -8.62 -20.61 26.72
C ILE A 485 -7.75 -21.33 27.74
N GLY A 486 -8.34 -22.30 28.44
CA GLY A 486 -7.65 -23.13 29.44
C GLY A 486 -7.09 -22.30 30.59
N ILE A 487 -5.78 -22.43 30.86
CA ILE A 487 -5.09 -21.70 31.93
C ILE A 487 -4.98 -20.19 31.68
N TRP A 488 -5.35 -19.71 30.48
CA TRP A 488 -5.32 -18.30 30.08
C TRP A 488 -6.69 -17.60 30.13
N ALA A 489 -7.73 -18.31 30.58
CA ALA A 489 -9.12 -17.84 30.58
C ALA A 489 -9.45 -16.81 31.67
#